data_AF-A0A7X6XSH7-F1
#
_entry.id   AF-A0A7X6XSH7-F1
#
_cell.length_a   1.000
_cell.length_b   1.000
_cell.length_c   1.000
_cell.angle_alpha   90.00
_cell.angle_beta   90.00
_cell.angle_gamma   90.00
#
_symmetry.space_group_name_H-M   'P 1'
#
loop_
_entity.id
_entity.type
_entity.pdbx_description
1 polymer ?
#
loop_
_entity_poly.entity_id
_entity_poly.type
_entity_poly.pdbx_seq_one_letter_code
_entity_poly.pdbx_strand_id
1 'polypeptide(L)'
;MKLKDMILTSLLIAIGLVLHYIVPPIVGGMKPDFLLAMLFVALYINKSPKNALAAGLLAGIFSALTTGFPGGQIANMVDKLVTAFVVIAMIRIFSNFNSNLTVLVTAFLGTVLSGVVFLQTALFVVGSLPVAFPVLFTTVVIPAALVNCVATFICYKIVFSTRNIITHKA
;
A
#
# COMPACT_ATOMS: atom_id res chain seq x y z
N MET A 1 -5.32 -15.43 12.44
CA MET A 1 -3.97 -15.29 11.85
C MET A 1 -3.00 -16.04 12.75
N LYS A 2 -1.93 -16.62 12.20
CA LYS A 2 -0.87 -17.22 13.03
C LYS A 2 0.02 -16.10 13.59
N LEU A 3 0.57 -16.30 14.79
CA LEU A 3 1.43 -15.31 15.45
C LEU A 3 2.62 -14.90 14.57
N LYS A 4 3.28 -15.87 13.94
CA LYS A 4 4.40 -15.62 13.01
C LYS A 4 4.02 -14.66 11.87
N ASP A 5 2.84 -14.84 11.26
CA ASP A 5 2.38 -13.98 10.17
C ASP A 5 2.05 -12.57 10.69
N MET A 6 1.48 -12.46 11.89
CA MET A 6 1.21 -11.17 12.53
C MET A 6 2.51 -10.38 12.76
N ILE A 7 3.55 -11.04 13.28
CA ILE A 7 4.87 -10.44 13.51
C ILE A 7 5.48 -9.96 12.20
N LEU A 8 5.41 -10.77 11.13
CA LEU A 8 5.92 -10.37 9.82
C LEU A 8 5.13 -9.19 9.24
N THR A 9 3.80 -9.20 9.33
CA THR A 9 2.98 -8.05 8.92
C THR A 9 3.38 -6.80 9.70
N SER A 10 3.46 -6.85 11.03
CA SER A 10 3.83 -5.67 11.84
C SER A 10 5.22 -5.15 11.48
N LEU A 11 6.18 -6.04 11.24
CA LEU A 11 7.53 -5.66 10.83
C LEU A 11 7.55 -4.95 9.48
N LEU A 12 6.83 -5.48 8.48
CA LEU A 12 6.72 -4.85 7.17
C LEU A 12 6.07 -3.47 7.26
N ILE A 13 4.98 -3.34 8.01
CA ILE A 13 4.30 -2.06 8.20
C ILE A 13 5.21 -1.05 8.91
N ALA A 14 6.01 -1.48 9.90
CA ALA A 14 6.99 -0.62 10.56
C ALA A 14 8.10 -0.16 9.60
N ILE A 15 8.63 -1.06 8.76
CA ILE A 15 9.59 -0.70 7.70
C ILE A 15 8.97 0.31 6.74
N GLY A 16 7.72 0.09 6.34
CA GLY A 16 6.97 1.00 5.48
C GLY A 16 6.83 2.40 6.09
N LEU A 17 6.55 2.48 7.39
CA LEU A 17 6.46 3.76 8.11
C LEU A 17 7.80 4.50 8.10
N VAL A 18 8.91 3.81 8.39
CA VAL A 18 10.25 4.44 8.38
C VAL A 18 10.58 4.96 6.99
N LEU A 19 10.34 4.16 5.95
CA LEU A 19 10.55 4.58 4.55
C LEU A 19 9.65 5.77 4.17
N HIS A 20 8.39 5.77 4.58
CA HIS A 20 7.46 6.88 4.32
C HIS A 20 7.87 8.15 5.08
N TYR A 21 8.47 8.02 6.26
CA TYR A 21 8.90 9.16 7.06
C TYR A 21 10.12 9.88 6.45
N ILE A 22 11.10 9.13 5.95
CA ILE A 22 12.34 9.69 5.37
C ILE A 22 12.15 10.29 3.98
N VAL A 23 11.11 9.89 3.25
CA VAL A 23 10.89 10.34 1.87
C VAL A 23 10.31 11.74 1.86
N PRO A 24 10.93 12.69 1.11
CA PRO A 24 10.45 14.05 1.06
C PRO A 24 9.10 14.15 0.32
N PRO A 25 8.25 15.12 0.68
CA PRO A 25 7.04 15.45 -0.08
C PRO A 25 7.40 15.91 -1.50
N ILE A 26 6.52 15.62 -2.46
CA ILE A 26 6.62 16.08 -3.84
C ILE A 26 5.53 17.16 -4.07
N VAL A 27 4.56 16.90 -4.95
CA VAL A 27 3.53 17.88 -5.35
C VAL A 27 2.40 17.92 -4.31
N GLY A 28 2.03 19.12 -3.88
CA GLY A 28 0.87 19.34 -2.99
C GLY A 28 1.01 18.73 -1.59
N GLY A 29 2.24 18.40 -1.15
CA GLY A 29 2.48 17.72 0.12
C GLY A 29 2.29 16.20 0.08
N MET A 30 2.05 15.62 -1.11
CA MET A 30 1.94 14.17 -1.30
C MET A 30 3.32 13.52 -1.35
N LYS A 31 3.51 12.45 -0.58
CA LYS A 31 4.75 11.65 -0.53
C LYS A 31 4.58 10.36 -1.33
N PRO A 32 5.63 9.88 -2.02
CA PRO A 32 5.69 8.52 -2.53
C PRO A 32 5.45 7.51 -1.41
N ASP A 33 4.44 6.66 -1.59
CA ASP A 33 3.95 5.84 -0.50
C ASP A 33 4.60 4.45 -0.46
N PHE A 34 5.81 4.36 0.07
CA PHE A 34 6.50 3.08 0.29
C PHE A 34 5.85 2.21 1.37
N LEU A 35 5.03 2.79 2.24
CA LEU A 35 4.20 2.06 3.19
C LEU A 35 3.15 1.22 2.43
N LEU A 36 2.66 1.71 1.30
CA LEU A 36 1.76 0.96 0.43
C LEU A 36 2.42 -0.29 -0.18
N ALA A 37 3.67 -0.20 -0.64
CA ALA A 37 4.42 -1.39 -1.09
C ALA A 37 4.49 -2.45 0.01
N MET A 38 4.86 -2.04 1.23
CA MET A 38 4.98 -2.96 2.36
C MET A 38 3.63 -3.55 2.77
N LEU A 39 2.56 -2.76 2.71
CA LEU A 39 1.19 -3.24 2.91
C LEU A 39 0.89 -4.37 1.91
N PHE A 40 1.15 -4.19 0.62
CA PHE A 40 0.87 -5.22 -0.38
C PHE A 40 1.66 -6.50 -0.11
N VAL A 41 2.95 -6.39 0.20
CA VAL A 41 3.77 -7.56 0.57
C VAL A 41 3.20 -8.26 1.81
N ALA A 42 2.74 -7.51 2.82
CA ALA A 42 2.10 -8.09 4.00
C ALA A 42 0.80 -8.84 3.68
N LEU A 43 0.00 -8.33 2.73
CA LEU A 43 -1.21 -9.03 2.25
C LEU A 43 -0.86 -10.32 1.49
N TYR A 44 0.28 -10.36 0.80
CA TYR A 44 0.80 -11.59 0.19
C TYR A 44 1.27 -12.62 1.22
N ILE A 45 1.84 -12.19 2.35
CA ILE A 45 2.23 -13.09 3.45
C ILE A 45 1.00 -13.80 4.01
N ASN A 46 -0.07 -13.05 4.28
CA ASN A 46 -1.30 -13.58 4.83
C ASN A 46 -2.53 -12.98 4.14
N LYS A 47 -3.15 -13.79 3.28
CA LYS A 47 -4.32 -13.40 2.48
C LYS A 47 -5.65 -13.45 3.26
N SER A 48 -5.63 -13.48 4.59
CA SER A 48 -6.85 -13.52 5.40
C SER A 48 -7.49 -12.14 5.54
N PRO A 49 -8.83 -12.03 5.62
CA PRO A 49 -9.51 -10.75 5.84
C PRO A 49 -9.08 -10.07 7.16
N LYS A 50 -8.76 -10.87 8.18
CA LYS A 50 -8.23 -10.36 9.47
C LYS A 50 -6.90 -9.63 9.27
N ASN A 51 -6.04 -10.12 8.38
CA ASN A 51 -4.78 -9.45 8.05
C ASN A 51 -5.01 -8.17 7.25
N ALA A 52 -5.94 -8.16 6.27
CA ALA A 52 -6.30 -6.93 5.57
C ALA A 52 -6.80 -5.85 6.53
N LEU A 53 -7.66 -6.21 7.48
CA LEU A 53 -8.16 -5.27 8.47
C LEU A 53 -7.02 -4.72 9.32
N ALA A 54 -6.20 -5.61 9.91
CA ALA A 54 -5.11 -5.19 10.79
C ALA A 54 -4.04 -4.37 10.05
N ALA A 55 -3.55 -4.86 8.90
CA ALA A 55 -2.52 -4.19 8.12
C ALA A 55 -3.03 -2.88 7.52
N GLY A 56 -4.27 -2.86 7.02
CA GLY A 56 -4.93 -1.66 6.50
C GLY A 56 -5.16 -0.59 7.57
N LEU A 57 -5.61 -0.99 8.77
CA LEU A 57 -5.73 -0.07 9.92
C LEU A 57 -4.38 0.53 10.30
N LEU A 58 -3.36 -0.30 10.49
CA LEU A 58 -2.03 0.18 10.88
C LEU A 58 -1.42 1.08 9.82
N ALA A 59 -1.50 0.70 8.54
CA ALA A 59 -1.03 1.53 7.44
C ALA A 59 -1.80 2.86 7.35
N GLY A 60 -3.12 2.81 7.55
CA GLY A 60 -3.98 4.00 7.57
C GLY A 60 -3.61 4.97 8.67
N ILE A 61 -3.45 4.46 9.91
CA ILE A 61 -3.00 5.26 11.07
C ILE A 61 -1.63 5.89 10.79
N PHE A 62 -0.66 5.10 10.36
CA PHE A 62 0.71 5.58 10.15
C PHE A 62 0.84 6.59 9.01
N SER A 63 0.12 6.37 7.91
CA SER A 63 0.08 7.35 6.82
C SER A 63 -0.67 8.62 7.24
N ALA A 64 -1.76 8.50 8.01
CA ALA A 64 -2.49 9.65 8.54
C ALA A 64 -1.65 10.50 9.52
N LEU A 65 -0.80 9.87 10.33
CA LEU A 65 0.08 10.58 11.27
C LEU A 65 1.24 11.32 10.58
N THR A 66 1.64 10.89 9.38
CA THR A 66 2.84 11.39 8.70
C THR A 66 2.56 12.20 7.43
N THR A 67 1.29 12.29 7.02
CA THR A 67 0.85 13.04 5.85
C THR A 67 0.84 14.55 6.12
N GLY A 68 1.33 15.32 5.14
CA GLY A 68 1.19 16.78 5.11
C GLY A 68 0.08 17.26 4.16
N PHE A 69 -0.65 16.33 3.53
CA PHE A 69 -1.67 16.67 2.54
C PHE A 69 -2.96 17.17 3.23
N PRO A 70 -3.59 18.26 2.76
CA PRO A 70 -4.86 18.74 3.32
C PRO A 70 -5.95 17.65 3.26
N GLY A 71 -6.61 17.37 4.39
CA GLY A 71 -7.59 16.27 4.49
C GLY A 71 -6.98 14.85 4.42
N GLY A 72 -5.64 14.75 4.35
CA GLY A 72 -4.90 13.50 4.20
C GLY A 72 -5.08 12.52 5.36
N GLN A 73 -5.38 13.00 6.58
CA GLN A 73 -5.59 12.13 7.74
C GLN A 73 -6.78 11.20 7.54
N ILE A 74 -7.93 11.76 7.14
CA ILE A 74 -9.15 11.00 6.86
C ILE A 74 -8.97 10.19 5.57
N ALA A 75 -8.41 10.82 4.54
CA ALA A 75 -8.20 10.17 3.25
C ALA A 75 -7.33 8.91 3.36
N ASN A 76 -6.22 8.96 4.13
CA ASN A 76 -5.36 7.79 4.35
C ASN A 76 -6.06 6.68 5.13
N MET A 77 -6.88 7.01 6.13
CA MET A 77 -7.61 6.00 6.89
C MET A 77 -8.57 5.21 5.99
N VAL A 78 -9.33 5.91 5.15
CA VAL A 78 -10.29 5.31 4.22
C VAL A 78 -9.54 4.54 3.13
N ASP A 79 -8.55 5.17 2.49
CA ASP A 79 -7.75 4.56 1.44
C ASP A 79 -7.12 3.25 1.89
N LYS A 80 -6.33 3.23 2.97
CA LYS A 80 -5.56 2.02 3.33
C LYS A 80 -6.47 0.85 3.73
N LEU A 81 -7.62 1.13 4.33
CA LEU A 81 -8.62 0.10 4.60
C LEU A 81 -9.24 -0.44 3.31
N VAL A 82 -9.77 0.43 2.45
CA VAL A 82 -10.42 0.02 1.19
C VAL A 82 -9.42 -0.73 0.32
N THR A 83 -8.24 -0.15 0.12
CA THR A 83 -7.17 -0.72 -0.69
C THR A 83 -6.72 -2.08 -0.16
N ALA A 84 -6.57 -2.27 1.15
CA ALA A 84 -6.17 -3.58 1.70
C ALA A 84 -7.16 -4.70 1.36
N PHE A 85 -8.46 -4.43 1.47
CA PHE A 85 -9.50 -5.41 1.14
C PHE A 85 -9.58 -5.67 -0.37
N VAL A 86 -9.53 -4.62 -1.19
CA VAL A 86 -9.59 -4.78 -2.66
C VAL A 86 -8.36 -5.52 -3.17
N VAL A 87 -7.17 -5.22 -2.66
CA VAL A 87 -5.94 -5.92 -3.06
C VAL A 87 -5.96 -7.38 -2.64
N ILE A 88 -6.45 -7.74 -1.44
CA ILE A 88 -6.66 -9.17 -1.11
C ILE A 88 -7.62 -9.84 -2.10
N ALA A 89 -8.72 -9.17 -2.47
CA ALA A 89 -9.66 -9.72 -3.44
C ALA A 89 -8.98 -9.93 -4.81
N MET A 90 -8.21 -8.95 -5.29
CA MET A 90 -7.43 -9.07 -6.52
C MET A 90 -6.41 -10.20 -6.44
N ILE A 91 -5.67 -10.35 -5.34
CA ILE A 91 -4.71 -11.44 -5.14
C ILE A 91 -5.39 -12.81 -5.26
N ARG A 92 -6.64 -12.94 -4.80
CA ARG A 92 -7.42 -14.19 -4.93
C ARG A 92 -7.92 -14.41 -6.36
N ILE A 93 -8.45 -13.37 -7.01
CA ILE A 93 -8.92 -13.44 -8.41
C ILE A 93 -7.77 -13.82 -9.35
N PHE A 94 -6.60 -13.21 -9.16
CA PHE A 94 -5.42 -13.45 -9.98
C PHE A 94 -4.57 -14.63 -9.49
N SER A 95 -5.08 -15.46 -8.58
CA SER A 95 -4.30 -16.56 -8.00
C SER A 95 -3.96 -17.68 -8.99
N ASN A 96 -4.70 -17.79 -10.09
CA ASN A 96 -4.49 -18.77 -11.15
C ASN A 96 -3.40 -18.36 -12.16
N PHE A 97 -2.89 -17.13 -12.09
CA PHE A 97 -1.83 -16.64 -12.97
C PHE A 97 -0.44 -16.87 -12.37
N ASN A 98 0.61 -16.57 -13.14
CA ASN A 98 1.98 -16.59 -12.65
C ASN A 98 2.12 -15.65 -11.43
N SER A 99 2.70 -16.15 -10.34
CA SER A 99 2.86 -15.39 -9.09
C SER A 99 3.54 -14.04 -9.28
N ASN A 100 4.54 -13.94 -10.17
CA ASN A 100 5.23 -12.69 -10.48
C ASN A 100 4.29 -11.70 -11.16
N LEU A 101 3.51 -12.18 -12.13
CA LEU A 101 2.55 -11.35 -12.87
C LEU A 101 1.46 -10.85 -11.92
N THR A 102 0.95 -11.72 -11.05
CA THR A 102 -0.06 -11.35 -10.05
C THR A 102 0.44 -10.24 -9.14
N VAL A 103 1.72 -10.28 -8.71
CA VAL A 103 2.32 -9.21 -7.90
C VAL A 103 2.41 -7.90 -8.67
N LEU A 104 2.90 -7.92 -9.90
CA LEU A 104 3.00 -6.70 -10.73
C LEU A 104 1.64 -6.06 -10.98
N VAL A 105 0.64 -6.85 -11.37
CA VAL A 105 -0.71 -6.38 -11.67
C VAL A 105 -1.39 -5.83 -10.42
N THR A 106 -1.34 -6.54 -9.31
CA THR A 106 -1.95 -6.08 -8.05
C THR A 106 -1.26 -4.85 -7.50
N ALA A 107 0.07 -4.76 -7.61
CA ALA A 107 0.81 -3.58 -7.16
C ALA A 107 0.47 -2.35 -8.00
N PHE A 108 0.43 -2.48 -9.33
CA PHE A 108 0.10 -1.35 -10.20
C PHE A 108 -1.36 -0.92 -10.01
N LEU A 109 -2.32 -1.83 -10.22
CA LEU A 109 -3.75 -1.51 -10.13
C LEU A 109 -4.17 -1.14 -8.70
N GLY A 110 -3.61 -1.79 -7.70
CA GLY A 110 -3.84 -1.46 -6.29
C GLY A 110 -3.34 -0.06 -5.94
N THR A 111 -2.21 0.38 -6.51
CA THR A 111 -1.70 1.74 -6.28
C THR A 111 -2.55 2.79 -6.99
N VAL A 112 -3.00 2.52 -8.22
CA VAL A 112 -3.91 3.41 -8.94
C VAL A 112 -5.23 3.55 -8.16
N LEU A 113 -5.81 2.42 -7.74
CA LEU A 113 -7.03 2.41 -6.91
C LEU A 113 -6.82 3.21 -5.61
N SER A 114 -5.71 2.97 -4.91
CA SER A 114 -5.35 3.68 -3.68
C SER A 114 -5.29 5.19 -3.90
N GLY A 115 -4.62 5.63 -4.97
CA GLY A 115 -4.55 7.04 -5.34
C GLY A 115 -5.93 7.64 -5.67
N VAL A 116 -6.79 6.91 -6.36
CA VAL A 116 -8.17 7.37 -6.65
C VAL A 116 -8.98 7.50 -5.37
N VAL A 117 -8.97 6.48 -4.49
CA VAL A 117 -9.73 6.50 -3.23
C VAL A 117 -9.22 7.61 -2.31
N PHE A 118 -7.91 7.79 -2.22
CA PHE A 118 -7.27 8.86 -1.46
C PHE A 118 -7.71 10.24 -1.97
N LEU A 119 -7.51 10.51 -3.26
CA LEU A 119 -7.83 11.82 -3.85
C LEU A 119 -9.33 12.12 -3.79
N GLN A 120 -10.19 11.13 -4.02
CA GLN A 120 -11.63 11.30 -3.96
C GLN A 120 -12.10 11.60 -2.53
N THR A 121 -11.54 10.90 -1.53
CA THR A 121 -11.87 11.14 -0.11
C THR A 121 -11.35 12.50 0.33
N ALA A 122 -10.13 12.88 -0.04
CA ALA A 122 -9.58 14.20 0.24
C ALA A 122 -10.41 15.32 -0.41
N LEU A 123 -10.91 15.09 -1.64
CA LEU A 123 -11.81 16.01 -2.31
C LEU A 123 -13.11 16.21 -1.52
N PHE A 124 -13.73 15.15 -1.00
CA PHE A 124 -14.94 15.26 -0.18
C PHE A 124 -14.70 15.97 1.16
N VAL A 125 -13.53 15.78 1.76
CA VAL A 125 -13.18 16.39 3.06
C VAL A 125 -12.84 17.88 2.92
N VAL A 126 -12.10 18.26 1.87
CA VAL A 126 -11.54 19.61 1.71
C VAL A 126 -12.39 20.49 0.80
N GLY A 127 -13.14 19.92 -0.15
CA GLY A 127 -14.05 20.63 -1.05
C GLY A 127 -13.39 21.44 -2.18
N SER A 128 -12.14 21.90 -2.02
CA SER A 128 -11.43 22.78 -2.97
C SER A 128 -10.47 22.07 -3.93
N LEU A 129 -10.42 20.73 -3.89
CA LEU A 129 -9.59 19.90 -4.77
C LEU A 129 -10.10 19.61 -6.21
N PRO A 130 -11.31 20.00 -6.71
CA PRO A 130 -11.82 19.49 -7.99
C PRO A 130 -10.92 19.82 -9.18
N VAL A 131 -10.35 21.03 -9.22
CA VAL A 131 -9.50 21.50 -10.30
C VAL A 131 -8.11 20.84 -10.25
N ALA A 132 -7.65 20.45 -9.06
CA ALA A 132 -6.34 19.83 -8.86
C ALA A 132 -6.36 18.30 -9.07
N PHE A 133 -7.53 17.65 -9.08
CA PHE A 133 -7.62 16.19 -9.17
C PHE A 133 -6.96 15.61 -10.43
N PRO A 134 -7.25 16.10 -11.67
CA PRO A 134 -6.64 15.53 -12.88
C PRO A 134 -5.11 15.71 -12.90
N VAL A 135 -4.63 16.84 -12.37
CA VAL A 135 -3.20 17.13 -12.25
C VAL A 135 -2.56 16.16 -11.27
N LEU A 136 -3.07 16.06 -10.04
CA LEU A 136 -2.51 15.14 -9.02
C LEU A 136 -2.57 13.67 -9.45
N PHE A 137 -3.63 13.27 -10.14
CA PHE A 137 -3.76 11.91 -10.67
C PHE A 137 -2.66 11.61 -11.71
N THR A 138 -2.49 12.49 -12.70
CA THR A 138 -1.53 12.27 -13.78
C THR A 138 -0.08 12.46 -13.35
N THR A 139 0.20 13.44 -12.48
CA THR A 139 1.58 13.78 -12.08
C THR A 139 2.05 13.05 -10.83
N VAL A 140 1.15 12.47 -10.03
CA VAL A 140 1.52 11.77 -8.79
C VAL A 140 1.06 10.32 -8.80
N VAL A 141 -0.23 10.03 -9.03
CA VAL A 141 -0.76 8.66 -8.92
C VAL A 141 -0.15 7.72 -9.96
N ILE A 142 -0.09 8.15 -11.23
CA ILE A 142 0.47 7.31 -12.30
C ILE A 142 1.98 7.04 -12.09
N PRO A 143 2.84 8.06 -11.86
CA PRO A 143 4.25 7.81 -11.54
C PRO A 143 4.43 6.98 -10.27
N ALA A 144 3.65 7.23 -9.23
CA ALA A 144 3.70 6.45 -8.00
C ALA A 144 3.32 4.99 -8.24
N ALA A 145 2.32 4.71 -9.08
CA ALA A 145 1.94 3.34 -9.43
C ALA A 145 3.07 2.57 -10.12
N LEU A 146 3.83 3.23 -11.02
CA LEU A 146 4.98 2.63 -11.68
C LEU A 146 6.10 2.32 -10.69
N VAL A 147 6.49 3.31 -9.87
CA VAL A 147 7.55 3.15 -8.85
C VAL A 147 7.15 2.10 -7.81
N ASN A 148 5.91 2.15 -7.32
CA ASN A 148 5.41 1.25 -6.31
C ASN A 148 5.27 -0.20 -6.85
N CYS A 149 4.95 -0.36 -8.14
CA CYS A 149 4.96 -1.67 -8.79
C CYS A 149 6.35 -2.31 -8.72
N VAL A 150 7.39 -1.58 -9.11
CA VAL A 150 8.78 -2.05 -9.06
C VAL A 150 9.21 -2.33 -7.61
N ALA A 151 8.96 -1.39 -6.71
CA ALA A 151 9.32 -1.53 -5.29
C ALA A 151 8.64 -2.75 -4.66
N THR A 152 7.32 -2.91 -4.85
CA THR A 152 6.56 -4.05 -4.33
C THR A 152 7.10 -5.37 -4.88
N PHE A 153 7.43 -5.42 -6.17
CA PHE A 153 7.97 -6.63 -6.79
C PHE A 153 9.32 -7.04 -6.20
N ILE A 154 10.25 -6.08 -6.06
CA ILE A 154 11.56 -6.32 -5.45
C ILE A 154 11.40 -6.78 -4.00
N CYS A 155 10.60 -6.07 -3.21
CA CYS A 155 10.37 -6.41 -1.80
C CYS A 155 9.70 -7.78 -1.65
N TYR A 156 8.72 -8.09 -2.50
CA TYR A 156 8.10 -9.41 -2.55
C TYR A 156 9.15 -10.51 -2.79
N LYS A 157 10.03 -10.34 -3.77
CA LYS A 157 11.09 -11.32 -4.07
C LYS A 157 12.04 -11.51 -2.90
N ILE A 158 12.49 -10.43 -2.27
CA ILE A 158 13.39 -10.50 -1.11
C ILE A 158 12.72 -11.23 0.05
N VAL A 159 11.52 -10.80 0.44
CA VAL A 159 10.80 -11.35 1.61
C VAL A 159 10.50 -12.83 1.43
N PHE A 160 10.01 -13.24 0.26
CA PHE A 160 9.68 -14.65 0.00
C PHE A 160 10.92 -15.53 -0.17
N SER A 161 12.01 -15.01 -0.72
CA SER A 161 13.29 -15.76 -0.79
C SER A 161 13.85 -16.01 0.61
N THR A 162 13.89 -14.98 1.45
CA THR A 162 14.35 -15.10 2.85
C THR A 162 13.46 -16.02 3.68
N ARG A 163 12.13 -15.95 3.48
CA ARG A 163 11.19 -16.83 4.17
C ARG A 163 11.48 -18.31 3.89
N ASN A 164 11.73 -18.65 2.63
CA ASN A 164 12.01 -20.03 2.23
C ASN A 164 13.31 -20.56 2.88
N ILE A 165 14.34 -19.72 2.98
CA ILE A 165 15.61 -20.07 3.65
C ILE A 165 15.38 -20.41 5.13
N ILE A 166 14.58 -19.59 5.83
CA ILE A 166 14.31 -19.80 7.27
C ILE A 166 13.50 -21.08 7.49
N THR A 167 12.55 -21.41 6.61
CA THR A 167 11.74 -22.63 6.74
C THR A 167 12.47 -23.90 6.33
N HIS A 168 13.54 -23.82 5.54
CA HIS A 168 14.37 -24.98 5.20
C HIS A 168 15.47 -25.29 6.24
N LYS A 169 15.73 -24.37 7.18
CA LYS A 169 16.69 -24.55 8.29
C LYS A 169 16.06 -25.04 9.60
N ALA A 170 14.74 -25.23 9.63
CA ALA A 170 13.98 -25.70 10.79
C ALA A 170 13.38 -27.08 10.47
#